data_AF-A0A0K8VC78-F1
#
_entry.id   AF-A0A0K8VC78-F1
#
_cell.length_a   1.000
_cell.length_b   1.000
_cell.length_c   1.000
_cell.angle_alpha   90.00
_cell.angle_beta   90.00
_cell.angle_gamma   90.00
#
_symmetry.space_group_name_H-M   'P 1'
#
loop_
_entity.id
_entity.type
_entity.pdbx_description
1 polymer ?
#
loop_
_entity_poly.entity_id
_entity_poly.type
_entity_poly.pdbx_seq_one_letter_code
_entity_poly.pdbx_strand_id
1 'polypeptide(L)'
;MVHQQSSDGMDVGPNAGGGLDGVRVGSGFDALPARCIMPKVLENLMIYENFDVHETHRVEDGVCTHITRLPPKKQEIFKQFGIQSNQTVTFYEKYIIVENFSKFCNEYKISDHRPFLDFHESGLPKCEQVKFVRYLGQGLPNLTLNKIYLSFKDLLGMNRIEKTTADGYNLDMILKKKKKNLYNRMQAAVHRESSEPAPSTQANNTQPTTAQPTHLDGFKT
;
A
#
# COMPACT_ATOMS: atom_id res chain seq x y z
N MET A 1 7.53 36.04 -62.52
CA MET A 1 7.23 36.87 -63.69
C MET A 1 6.95 35.92 -64.85
N VAL A 2 5.68 35.80 -65.28
CA VAL A 2 5.17 35.14 -66.52
C VAL A 2 5.61 33.68 -66.83
N HIS A 3 4.87 32.86 -67.61
CA HIS A 3 3.51 32.98 -68.16
C HIS A 3 2.82 31.60 -68.11
N GLN A 4 1.49 31.65 -68.13
CA GLN A 4 0.56 30.53 -68.29
C GLN A 4 0.26 30.30 -69.78
N GLN A 5 -0.15 29.07 -70.16
CA GLN A 5 -0.92 28.62 -71.36
C GLN A 5 -0.31 27.34 -71.97
N SER A 6 -1.04 26.44 -72.65
CA SER A 6 -2.46 26.03 -72.61
C SER A 6 -2.64 24.85 -73.58
N SER A 7 -3.51 23.88 -73.30
CA SER A 7 -4.10 23.01 -74.34
C SER A 7 -5.29 22.18 -73.81
N ASP A 8 -6.39 22.28 -74.53
CA ASP A 8 -7.73 21.69 -74.36
C ASP A 8 -7.78 20.14 -74.48
N GLY A 9 -8.85 19.41 -74.16
CA GLY A 9 -10.18 19.76 -73.59
C GLY A 9 -11.21 18.61 -73.71
N MET A 10 -12.47 18.89 -73.32
CA MET A 10 -13.73 18.09 -73.49
C MET A 10 -13.84 16.77 -72.66
N ASP A 11 -14.80 16.55 -71.73
CA ASP A 11 -16.29 16.47 -71.82
C ASP A 11 -16.75 15.18 -72.56
N VAL A 12 -17.65 14.29 -72.08
CA VAL A 12 -18.90 14.32 -71.25
C VAL A 12 -18.89 13.10 -70.26
N GLY A 13 -19.63 12.95 -69.14
CA GLY A 13 -20.68 13.70 -68.40
C GLY A 13 -21.24 12.86 -67.22
N PRO A 14 -22.41 13.19 -66.59
CA PRO A 14 -22.86 12.58 -65.32
C PRO A 14 -23.93 11.48 -65.45
N ASN A 15 -24.07 10.64 -64.41
CA ASN A 15 -25.36 10.00 -64.08
C ASN A 15 -25.55 9.89 -62.56
N ALA A 16 -26.78 10.10 -62.10
CA ALA A 16 -27.16 10.13 -60.69
C ALA A 16 -28.08 8.95 -60.33
N GLY A 17 -28.17 8.60 -59.05
CA GLY A 17 -29.31 7.82 -58.55
C GLY A 17 -29.04 6.84 -57.42
N GLY A 18 -29.32 7.29 -56.19
CA GLY A 18 -30.17 6.55 -55.25
C GLY A 18 -29.64 5.31 -54.51
N GLY A 19 -29.71 5.37 -53.17
CA GLY A 19 -30.53 4.37 -52.45
C GLY A 19 -29.85 3.45 -51.43
N LEU A 20 -30.11 3.75 -50.16
CA LEU A 20 -30.47 2.82 -49.07
C LEU A 20 -29.45 1.79 -48.52
N ASP A 21 -29.39 1.76 -47.18
CA ASP A 21 -29.11 0.64 -46.26
C ASP A 21 -27.87 -0.26 -46.42
N GLY A 22 -27.07 -0.35 -45.36
CA GLY A 22 -25.94 -1.28 -45.30
C GLY A 22 -25.10 -1.25 -44.01
N VAL A 23 -25.67 -1.69 -42.88
CA VAL A 23 -24.87 -2.01 -41.68
C VAL A 23 -23.94 -3.19 -41.99
N ARG A 24 -22.61 -3.02 -41.80
CA ARG A 24 -21.73 -4.12 -41.38
C ARG A 24 -20.39 -3.66 -40.79
N VAL A 25 -19.99 -4.35 -39.73
CA VAL A 25 -18.77 -4.16 -38.93
C VAL A 25 -17.71 -5.20 -39.34
N GLY A 26 -16.42 -4.85 -39.24
CA GLY A 26 -15.29 -5.77 -39.45
C GLY A 26 -14.06 -5.03 -39.96
N SER A 27 -13.28 -4.34 -39.12
CA SER A 27 -12.33 -4.87 -38.12
C SER A 27 -11.09 -5.50 -38.76
N GLY A 28 -9.92 -4.88 -38.49
CA GLY A 28 -8.64 -5.25 -39.07
C GLY A 28 -7.50 -4.36 -38.55
N PHE A 29 -7.32 -4.31 -37.23
CA PHE A 29 -6.18 -3.66 -36.58
C PHE A 29 -5.53 -4.63 -35.59
N ASP A 30 -4.20 -4.61 -35.55
CA ASP A 30 -3.37 -5.65 -34.94
C ASP A 30 -3.61 -5.88 -33.44
N ALA A 31 -3.66 -7.16 -33.08
CA ALA A 31 -3.78 -7.60 -31.70
C ALA A 31 -2.45 -7.48 -30.96
N LEU A 32 -2.16 -6.29 -30.44
CA LEU A 32 -1.27 -6.15 -29.28
C LEU A 32 -2.03 -6.58 -28.01
N PRO A 33 -1.35 -7.18 -27.02
CA PRO A 33 -2.02 -7.70 -25.83
C PRO A 33 -2.68 -6.54 -25.07
N ALA A 34 -4.00 -6.60 -24.95
CA ALA A 34 -4.75 -5.69 -24.12
C ALA A 34 -4.28 -5.84 -22.67
N ARG A 35 -3.36 -4.98 -22.24
CA ARG A 35 -3.25 -4.63 -20.82
C ARG A 35 -4.66 -4.25 -20.41
N CYS A 36 -5.23 -4.96 -19.46
CA CYS A 36 -6.55 -4.63 -18.94
C CYS A 36 -6.46 -3.24 -18.34
N ILE A 37 -6.89 -2.22 -19.08
CA ILE A 37 -6.89 -0.83 -18.62
C ILE A 37 -8.01 -0.77 -17.59
N MET A 38 -7.66 -1.05 -16.33
CA MET A 38 -8.54 -0.77 -15.21
C MET A 38 -9.00 0.69 -15.35
N PRO A 39 -10.31 0.98 -15.24
CA PRO A 39 -10.79 2.35 -15.24
C PRO A 39 -10.00 3.13 -14.19
N LYS A 40 -9.53 4.33 -14.54
CA LYS A 40 -8.80 5.19 -13.60
C LYS A 40 -9.76 5.79 -12.56
N VAL A 41 -10.24 4.95 -11.64
CA VAL A 41 -11.32 5.28 -10.69
C VAL A 41 -10.99 6.52 -9.85
N LEU A 42 -9.70 6.83 -9.65
CA LEU A 42 -9.22 7.93 -8.82
C LEU A 42 -8.69 9.14 -9.61
N GLU A 43 -8.81 9.19 -10.94
CA GLU A 43 -8.25 10.29 -11.76
C GLU A 43 -8.81 11.67 -11.39
N ASN A 44 -10.10 11.73 -11.01
CA ASN A 44 -10.79 12.96 -10.64
C ASN A 44 -10.89 13.18 -9.11
N LEU A 45 -10.22 12.34 -8.30
CA LEU A 45 -10.26 12.48 -6.84
C LEU A 45 -9.35 13.64 -6.42
N MET A 46 -9.95 14.70 -5.88
CA MET A 46 -9.23 15.82 -5.26
C MET A 46 -9.26 15.71 -3.74
N ILE A 47 -8.10 15.75 -3.11
CA ILE A 47 -7.91 15.66 -1.67
C ILE A 47 -7.54 17.04 -1.13
N TYR A 48 -8.15 17.44 -0.02
CA TYR A 48 -7.91 18.71 0.64
C TYR A 48 -7.01 18.51 1.87
N GLU A 49 -5.83 19.15 1.89
CA GLU A 49 -4.92 19.16 3.04
C GLU A 49 -5.41 20.16 4.11
N ASN A 50 -6.59 19.90 4.68
CA ASN A 50 -7.23 20.71 5.73
C ASN A 50 -6.75 20.35 7.14
N PHE A 51 -5.53 19.81 7.27
CA PHE A 51 -4.93 19.31 8.50
C PHE A 51 -3.45 19.72 8.58
N ASP A 52 -2.89 19.76 9.78
CA ASP A 52 -1.48 20.12 9.95
C ASP A 52 -0.57 18.99 9.45
N VAL A 53 0.22 19.29 8.42
CA VAL A 53 1.15 18.34 7.79
C VAL A 53 2.50 18.47 8.47
N HIS A 54 2.85 17.46 9.26
CA HIS A 54 4.12 17.39 9.99
C HIS A 54 5.33 17.59 9.07
N GLU A 55 6.38 18.24 9.58
CA GLU A 55 7.56 18.64 8.78
C GLU A 55 8.24 17.46 8.07
N THR A 56 8.33 16.30 8.75
CA THR A 56 8.88 15.06 8.19
C THR A 56 8.08 14.52 6.99
N HIS A 57 6.81 14.91 6.83
CA HIS A 57 5.97 14.56 5.68
C HIS A 57 5.95 15.65 4.59
N ARG A 58 6.45 16.85 4.90
CA ARG A 58 6.64 17.94 3.93
C ARG A 58 7.94 17.78 3.12
N VAL A 59 8.96 17.13 3.68
CA VAL A 59 10.24 16.92 2.99
C VAL A 59 10.19 15.84 1.90
N GLU A 60 9.20 14.95 1.91
CA GLU A 60 9.04 13.92 0.87
C GLU A 60 8.26 14.47 -0.34
N ASP A 61 8.92 14.52 -1.51
CA ASP A 61 8.33 14.98 -2.77
C ASP A 61 7.48 13.90 -3.47
N GLY A 62 7.40 12.69 -2.90
CA GLY A 62 6.70 11.55 -3.48
C GLY A 62 6.71 10.32 -2.58
N VAL A 63 5.59 9.61 -2.52
CA VAL A 63 5.32 8.53 -1.56
C VAL A 63 6.37 7.41 -1.59
N CYS A 64 6.78 6.92 -2.77
CA CYS A 64 7.65 5.75 -2.88
C CYS A 64 9.15 6.09 -2.76
N THR A 65 9.50 7.26 -2.23
CA THR A 65 10.90 7.70 -2.10
C THR A 65 11.57 7.03 -0.90
N HIS A 66 12.79 6.52 -1.08
CA HIS A 66 13.61 6.05 0.06
C HIS A 66 14.46 7.20 0.61
N ILE A 67 14.64 7.27 1.93
CA ILE A 67 15.45 8.32 2.60
C ILE A 67 16.83 8.45 1.94
N THR A 68 17.49 7.33 1.64
CA THR A 68 18.81 7.29 1.01
C THR A 68 18.89 7.91 -0.39
N ARG A 69 17.75 8.15 -1.06
CA ARG A 69 17.65 8.80 -2.37
C ARG A 69 17.34 10.30 -2.28
N LEU A 70 17.10 10.83 -1.08
CA LEU A 70 16.85 12.26 -0.87
C LEU A 70 18.18 13.05 -0.82
N PRO A 71 18.17 14.34 -1.16
CA PRO A 71 19.32 15.23 -0.93
C PRO A 71 19.81 15.20 0.53
N PRO A 72 21.11 15.34 0.81
CA PRO A 72 21.67 15.21 2.17
C PRO A 72 20.96 16.07 3.22
N LYS A 73 20.62 17.32 2.89
CA LYS A 73 19.86 18.23 3.78
C LYS A 73 18.49 17.68 4.18
N LYS A 74 17.79 16.97 3.28
CA LYS A 74 16.52 16.31 3.58
C LYS A 74 16.73 15.04 4.42
N GLN A 75 17.83 14.31 4.22
CA GLN A 75 18.18 13.16 5.06
C GLN A 75 18.50 13.56 6.50
N GLU A 76 19.13 14.72 6.69
CA GLU A 76 19.47 15.25 8.02
C GLU A 76 18.23 15.54 8.87
N ILE A 77 17.16 16.06 8.26
CA ILE A 77 15.87 16.26 8.94
C ILE A 77 15.35 14.93 9.50
N PHE A 78 15.35 13.85 8.71
CA PHE A 78 14.96 12.52 9.23
C PHE A 78 15.83 12.05 10.41
N LYS A 79 17.13 12.34 10.40
CA LYS A 79 18.03 12.03 11.54
C LYS A 79 17.68 12.85 12.79
N GLN A 80 17.35 14.13 12.64
CA GLN A 80 16.95 15.00 13.76
C GLN A 80 15.67 14.50 14.44
N PHE A 81 14.72 13.98 13.67
CA PHE A 81 13.50 13.33 14.20
C PHE A 81 13.69 11.84 14.57
N GLY A 82 14.92 11.31 14.54
CA GLY A 82 15.22 9.92 14.92
C GLY A 82 14.70 8.84 13.97
N ILE A 83 14.25 9.22 12.77
CA ILE A 83 13.56 8.33 11.81
C ILE A 83 14.57 7.46 11.07
N GLN A 84 14.39 6.14 11.15
CA GLN A 84 15.29 5.16 10.55
C GLN A 84 14.66 4.42 9.37
N SER A 85 15.44 4.14 8.33
CA SER A 85 14.96 3.39 7.13
C SER A 85 14.38 2.00 7.46
N ASN A 86 14.90 1.37 8.52
CA ASN A 86 14.54 0.01 8.93
C ASN A 86 13.55 -0.02 10.12
N GLN A 87 12.90 1.10 10.44
CA GLN A 87 11.97 1.19 11.55
C GLN A 87 10.76 0.25 11.36
N THR A 88 10.45 -0.53 12.39
CA THR A 88 9.28 -1.40 12.45
C THR A 88 8.05 -0.58 12.84
N VAL A 89 6.98 -0.67 12.05
CA VAL A 89 5.70 -0.02 12.36
C VAL A 89 4.97 -0.84 13.43
N THR A 90 4.76 -0.24 14.59
CA THR A 90 4.08 -0.81 15.76
C THR A 90 2.61 -1.11 15.49
N PHE A 91 1.98 -1.93 16.34
CA PHE A 91 0.53 -2.17 16.22
C PHE A 91 -0.31 -0.91 16.46
N TYR A 92 0.18 0.04 17.28
CA TYR A 92 -0.48 1.32 17.52
C TYR A 92 -0.43 2.23 16.29
N GLU A 93 0.72 2.39 15.66
CA GLU A 93 0.84 3.16 14.40
C GLU A 93 0.01 2.50 13.28
N LYS A 94 0.03 1.17 13.17
CA LYS A 94 -0.84 0.43 12.24
C LYS A 94 -2.33 0.68 12.52
N TYR A 95 -2.73 0.80 13.78
CA TYR A 95 -4.11 1.11 14.17
C TYR A 95 -4.49 2.54 13.75
N ILE A 96 -3.61 3.52 13.94
CA ILE A 96 -3.80 4.90 13.47
C ILE A 96 -3.98 4.96 11.94
N ILE A 97 -3.19 4.21 11.17
CA ILE A 97 -3.35 4.15 9.69
C ILE A 97 -4.77 3.67 9.32
N VAL A 98 -5.32 2.68 10.01
CA VAL A 98 -6.69 2.19 9.78
C VAL A 98 -7.75 3.20 10.24
N GLU A 99 -7.54 3.89 11.36
CA GLU A 99 -8.41 5.00 11.82
C GLU A 99 -8.46 6.13 10.78
N ASN A 100 -7.30 6.59 10.31
CA ASN A 100 -7.20 7.68 9.35
C ASN A 100 -7.77 7.28 7.98
N PHE A 101 -7.53 6.06 7.51
CA PHE A 101 -8.18 5.58 6.28
C PHE A 101 -9.71 5.46 6.44
N SER A 102 -10.20 5.04 7.62
CA SER A 102 -11.64 5.02 7.91
C SER A 102 -12.25 6.43 7.84
N LYS A 103 -11.60 7.45 8.41
CA LYS A 103 -12.02 8.85 8.27
C LYS A 103 -12.02 9.30 6.81
N PHE A 104 -10.94 9.01 6.07
CA PHE A 104 -10.81 9.32 4.65
C PHE A 104 -11.96 8.72 3.83
N CYS A 105 -12.34 7.46 4.09
CA CYS A 105 -13.45 6.82 3.39
C CYS A 105 -14.80 7.50 3.67
N ASN A 106 -15.02 7.95 4.90
CA ASN A 106 -16.23 8.68 5.28
C ASN A 106 -16.29 10.10 4.69
N GLU A 107 -15.15 10.78 4.58
CA GLU A 107 -15.01 12.13 4.02
C GLU A 107 -15.20 12.12 2.49
N TYR A 108 -14.41 11.31 1.79
CA TYR A 108 -14.38 11.23 0.32
C TYR A 108 -15.37 10.20 -0.29
N LYS A 109 -16.25 9.62 0.53
CA LYS A 109 -17.25 8.60 0.15
C LYS A 109 -16.66 7.39 -0.58
N ILE A 110 -15.48 6.95 -0.15
CA ILE A 110 -14.80 5.79 -0.70
C ILE A 110 -15.45 4.52 -0.18
N SER A 111 -16.04 3.74 -1.10
CA SER A 111 -16.56 2.40 -0.82
C SER A 111 -15.56 1.30 -1.17
N ASP A 112 -14.60 1.54 -2.06
CA ASP A 112 -13.58 0.56 -2.47
C ASP A 112 -12.15 1.05 -2.20
N HIS A 113 -11.39 0.25 -1.43
CA HIS A 113 -10.01 0.55 -1.07
C HIS A 113 -9.00 0.04 -2.10
N ARG A 114 -9.38 -0.88 -2.98
CA ARG A 114 -8.44 -1.57 -3.90
C ARG A 114 -7.69 -0.60 -4.82
N PRO A 115 -8.31 0.46 -5.39
CA PRO A 115 -7.57 1.47 -6.15
C PRO A 115 -6.48 2.22 -5.34
N PHE A 116 -6.57 2.27 -4.01
CA PHE A 116 -5.52 2.89 -3.19
C PHE A 116 -4.32 1.95 -2.96
N LEU A 117 -4.48 0.64 -3.21
CA LEU A 117 -3.40 -0.34 -3.04
C LEU A 117 -2.32 -0.25 -4.13
N ASP A 118 -2.64 0.27 -5.32
CA ASP A 118 -1.64 0.55 -6.35
C ASP A 118 -1.93 1.83 -7.13
N PHE A 119 -1.06 2.83 -6.97
CA PHE A 119 -1.20 4.11 -7.66
C PHE A 119 -0.87 4.07 -9.15
N HIS A 120 -0.19 3.03 -9.64
CA HIS A 120 0.05 2.88 -11.08
C HIS A 120 -1.22 2.45 -11.83
N GLU A 121 -2.10 1.69 -11.17
CA GLU A 121 -3.34 1.18 -11.77
C GLU A 121 -4.55 2.08 -11.53
N SER A 122 -4.56 2.87 -10.45
CA SER A 122 -5.75 3.64 -10.05
C SER A 122 -5.94 5.00 -10.73
N GLY A 123 -4.87 5.52 -11.34
CA GLY A 123 -4.86 6.84 -12.00
C GLY A 123 -4.85 8.04 -11.04
N LEU A 124 -4.70 7.84 -9.72
CA LEU A 124 -4.60 8.94 -8.75
C LEU A 124 -3.41 9.85 -9.10
N PRO A 125 -3.57 11.17 -9.31
CA PRO A 125 -2.48 12.06 -9.68
C PRO A 125 -1.36 12.11 -8.62
N LYS A 126 -0.10 12.31 -9.03
CA LYS A 126 1.06 12.27 -8.11
C LYS A 126 0.97 13.22 -6.91
N CYS A 127 0.38 14.40 -7.10
CA CYS A 127 0.13 15.34 -6.00
C CYS A 127 -0.87 14.74 -5.00
N GLU A 128 -1.98 14.19 -5.48
CA GLU A 128 -3.02 13.57 -4.66
C GLU A 128 -2.55 12.28 -3.97
N GLN A 129 -1.63 11.51 -4.57
CA GLN A 129 -0.94 10.39 -3.90
C GLN A 129 -0.21 10.87 -2.64
N VAL A 130 0.52 11.99 -2.71
CA VAL A 130 1.22 12.57 -1.55
C VAL A 130 0.23 13.05 -0.51
N LYS A 131 -0.84 13.76 -0.90
CA LYS A 131 -1.89 14.21 0.02
C LYS A 131 -2.61 13.05 0.71
N PHE A 132 -2.95 11.99 -0.02
CA PHE A 132 -3.57 10.78 0.52
C PHE A 132 -2.70 10.16 1.63
N VAL A 133 -1.41 9.98 1.37
CA VAL A 133 -0.52 9.35 2.35
C VAL A 133 -0.18 10.29 3.51
N ARG A 134 -0.17 11.61 3.32
CA ARG A 134 -0.16 12.59 4.40
C ARG A 134 -1.41 12.52 5.27
N TYR A 135 -2.59 12.35 4.66
CA TYR A 135 -3.84 12.15 5.40
C TYR A 135 -3.77 10.88 6.27
N LEU A 136 -3.22 9.78 5.73
CA LEU A 136 -2.94 8.57 6.51
C LEU A 136 -1.90 8.80 7.63
N GLY A 137 -0.92 9.68 7.38
CA GLY A 137 0.17 10.04 8.27
C GLY A 137 -0.18 10.92 9.47
N GLN A 138 -1.42 11.40 9.58
CA GLN A 138 -1.85 12.22 10.73
C GLN A 138 -1.61 11.51 12.06
N GLY A 139 -0.80 12.12 12.94
CA GLY A 139 -0.37 11.53 14.21
C GLY A 139 0.80 10.54 14.12
N LEU A 140 1.47 10.44 12.96
CA LEU A 140 2.59 9.51 12.71
C LEU A 140 3.88 10.25 12.30
N PRO A 141 4.40 11.19 13.13
CA PRO A 141 5.54 12.04 12.77
C PRO A 141 6.82 11.23 12.51
N ASN A 142 6.96 10.08 13.19
CA ASN A 142 8.14 9.22 13.19
C ASN A 142 8.19 8.24 12.01
N LEU A 143 7.23 8.29 11.07
CA LEU A 143 7.18 7.43 9.89
C LEU A 143 7.28 8.26 8.61
N THR A 144 8.00 7.74 7.63
CA THR A 144 7.99 8.28 6.26
C THR A 144 6.68 7.97 5.55
N LEU A 145 6.31 8.79 4.55
CA LEU A 145 5.20 8.50 3.65
C LEU A 145 5.36 7.11 3.00
N ASN A 146 6.58 6.74 2.62
CA ASN A 146 6.87 5.40 2.10
C ASN A 146 6.50 4.28 3.10
N LYS A 147 6.86 4.41 4.39
CA LYS A 147 6.49 3.42 5.41
C LYS A 147 4.99 3.42 5.73
N ILE A 148 4.35 4.58 5.76
CA ILE A 148 2.90 4.70 5.94
C ILE A 148 2.18 3.95 4.80
N TYR A 149 2.58 4.19 3.54
CA TYR A 149 1.98 3.55 2.37
C TYR A 149 2.24 2.05 2.29
N LEU A 150 3.47 1.59 2.55
CA LEU A 150 3.79 0.16 2.60
C LEU A 150 3.02 -0.55 3.72
N SER A 151 2.87 0.09 4.88
CA SER A 151 2.06 -0.44 5.99
C SER A 151 0.57 -0.47 5.63
N PHE A 152 0.05 0.54 4.94
CA PHE A 152 -1.32 0.54 4.40
C PHE A 152 -1.55 -0.62 3.42
N LYS A 153 -0.62 -0.87 2.47
CA LYS A 153 -0.68 -2.01 1.55
C LYS A 153 -0.64 -3.36 2.26
N ASP A 154 0.23 -3.53 3.27
CA ASP A 154 0.27 -4.74 4.12
C ASP A 154 -1.05 -4.95 4.90
N LEU A 155 -1.60 -3.86 5.43
CA LEU A 155 -2.81 -3.88 6.24
C LEU A 155 -4.06 -4.22 5.44
N LEU A 156 -4.23 -3.73 4.22
CA LEU A 156 -5.45 -3.93 3.43
C LEU A 156 -5.28 -4.88 2.23
N GLY A 157 -4.08 -5.31 1.90
CA GLY A 157 -3.81 -6.24 0.80
C GLY A 157 -4.57 -7.58 0.89
N MET A 158 -4.86 -8.15 -0.29
CA MET A 158 -5.80 -9.27 -0.50
C MET A 158 -5.46 -10.57 0.26
N ASN A 159 -4.21 -10.77 0.69
CA ASN A 159 -3.64 -12.04 1.16
C ASN A 159 -4.41 -12.80 2.27
N ARG A 160 -5.34 -12.16 3.01
CA ARG A 160 -6.11 -12.81 4.10
C ARG A 160 -7.57 -12.35 4.24
N ILE A 161 -8.08 -11.47 3.37
CA ILE A 161 -9.40 -10.84 3.59
C ILE A 161 -10.51 -11.62 2.88
N GLU A 162 -10.27 -12.09 1.66
CA GLU A 162 -11.33 -12.59 0.76
C GLU A 162 -11.80 -14.03 1.06
N LYS A 163 -11.06 -14.81 1.86
CA LYS A 163 -11.43 -16.20 2.21
C LYS A 163 -12.56 -16.33 3.25
N THR A 164 -13.30 -15.26 3.56
CA THR A 164 -14.29 -15.30 4.67
C THR A 164 -15.51 -14.41 4.46
N THR A 165 -15.93 -14.15 3.22
CA THR A 165 -17.15 -13.38 2.97
C THR A 165 -17.98 -14.00 1.85
N ALA A 166 -19.02 -14.74 2.23
CA ALA A 166 -20.08 -15.17 1.31
C ALA A 166 -20.96 -13.97 0.88
N ASP A 167 -21.00 -12.91 1.69
CA ASP A 167 -21.89 -11.75 1.58
C ASP A 167 -21.35 -10.62 0.67
N GLY A 168 -20.38 -10.91 -0.19
CA GLY A 168 -19.77 -9.92 -1.08
C GLY A 168 -18.78 -8.95 -0.41
N TYR A 169 -18.39 -7.90 -1.13
CA TYR A 169 -17.35 -6.96 -0.70
C TYR A 169 -17.94 -5.82 0.17
N ASN A 170 -17.41 -5.63 1.39
CA ASN A 170 -17.87 -4.61 2.33
C ASN A 170 -16.68 -3.96 3.08
N LEU A 171 -16.37 -2.71 2.74
CA LEU A 171 -15.20 -2.00 3.29
C LEU A 171 -15.32 -1.72 4.79
N ASP A 172 -16.49 -1.27 5.27
CA ASP A 172 -16.72 -1.01 6.70
C ASP A 172 -16.42 -2.24 7.58
N MET A 173 -16.86 -3.42 7.15
CA MET A 173 -16.61 -4.67 7.86
C MET A 173 -15.11 -5.01 7.85
N ILE A 174 -14.42 -4.80 6.73
CA ILE A 174 -12.97 -4.99 6.61
C ILE A 174 -12.22 -4.08 7.59
N LEU A 175 -12.52 -2.77 7.60
CA LEU A 175 -11.86 -1.80 8.47
C LEU A 175 -12.15 -2.08 9.96
N LYS A 176 -13.42 -2.37 10.33
CA LYS A 176 -13.79 -2.79 11.69
C LYS A 176 -13.03 -4.05 12.14
N LYS A 177 -12.92 -5.06 11.27
CA LYS A 177 -12.18 -6.31 11.55
C LYS A 177 -10.67 -6.07 11.72
N LYS A 178 -10.07 -5.21 10.89
CA LYS A 178 -8.65 -4.81 11.00
C LYS A 178 -8.38 -4.02 12.27
N LYS A 179 -9.19 -3.00 12.56
CA LYS A 179 -9.12 -2.18 13.79
C LYS A 179 -9.18 -3.05 15.06
N LYS A 180 -10.16 -3.98 15.13
CA LYS A 180 -10.29 -4.94 16.24
C LYS A 180 -9.09 -5.89 16.35
N ASN A 181 -8.55 -6.37 15.22
CA ASN A 181 -7.38 -7.27 15.25
C ASN A 181 -6.11 -6.56 15.76
N LEU A 182 -5.90 -5.31 15.36
CA LEU A 182 -4.77 -4.49 15.80
C LEU A 182 -4.88 -4.16 17.29
N TYR A 183 -6.05 -3.74 17.77
CA TYR A 183 -6.30 -3.51 19.19
C TYR A 183 -6.00 -4.76 20.04
N ASN A 184 -6.52 -5.92 19.64
CA ASN A 184 -6.23 -7.17 20.35
C ASN A 184 -4.73 -7.52 20.36
N ARG A 185 -3.99 -7.20 19.29
CA ARG A 185 -2.53 -7.39 19.23
C ARG A 185 -1.75 -6.41 20.09
N MET A 186 -2.22 -5.18 20.24
CA MET A 186 -1.66 -4.21 21.20
C MET A 186 -1.80 -4.74 22.63
N GLN A 187 -3.02 -5.11 23.05
CA GLN A 187 -3.26 -5.66 24.39
C GLN A 187 -2.40 -6.92 24.66
N ALA A 188 -2.29 -7.82 23.68
CA ALA A 188 -1.47 -9.03 23.80
C ALA A 188 0.04 -8.76 23.88
N ALA A 189 0.53 -7.63 23.34
CA ALA A 189 1.93 -7.21 23.49
C ALA A 189 2.21 -6.71 24.92
N VAL A 190 1.34 -5.84 25.45
CA VAL A 190 1.46 -5.30 26.82
C VAL A 190 1.47 -6.41 27.87
N HIS A 191 0.61 -7.43 27.72
CA HIS A 191 0.60 -8.57 28.65
C HIS A 191 1.85 -9.47 28.55
N ARG A 192 2.55 -9.51 27.41
CA ARG A 192 3.83 -10.23 27.29
C ARG A 192 4.98 -9.52 28.00
N GLU A 193 5.02 -8.19 27.94
CA GLU A 193 6.01 -7.40 28.68
C GLU A 193 5.74 -7.41 30.19
N SER A 194 4.49 -7.64 30.60
CA SER A 194 4.10 -7.83 32.01
C SER A 194 4.36 -9.24 32.55
N SER A 195 4.93 -10.16 31.76
CA SER A 195 5.16 -11.57 32.14
C SER A 195 6.60 -12.02 31.83
N GLU A 196 7.56 -11.30 32.41
CA GLU A 196 8.95 -11.76 32.48
C GLU A 196 9.06 -12.97 33.43
N PRO A 197 9.73 -14.07 33.04
CA PRO A 197 9.92 -15.22 33.92
C PRO A 197 10.93 -14.90 35.03
N ALA A 198 10.68 -15.43 36.22
CA ALA A 198 11.56 -15.24 37.39
C ALA A 198 13.02 -15.66 37.09
N PRO A 199 14.01 -14.96 37.67
CA PRO A 199 15.42 -15.25 37.42
C PRO A 199 15.79 -16.66 37.89
N SER A 200 16.52 -17.38 37.05
CA SER A 200 17.07 -18.70 37.34
C SER A 200 18.16 -18.62 38.40
N THR A 201 17.87 -19.06 39.63
CA THR A 201 18.85 -19.18 40.70
C THR A 201 19.84 -20.32 40.40
N GLN A 202 21.04 -19.99 39.91
CA GLN A 202 22.21 -20.86 40.03
C GLN A 202 23.06 -20.42 41.23
N ALA A 203 23.31 -21.36 42.15
CA ALA A 203 24.34 -21.23 43.17
C ALA A 203 24.93 -22.63 43.48
N ASN A 204 26.17 -22.86 43.06
CA ASN A 204 26.96 -24.03 43.46
C ASN A 204 27.53 -23.82 44.87
N ASN A 205 27.69 -24.87 45.70
CA ASN A 205 28.99 -25.53 45.93
C ASN A 205 29.06 -26.57 47.08
N THR A 206 29.83 -27.65 46.83
CA THR A 206 30.58 -28.55 47.76
C THR A 206 29.91 -29.38 48.89
N GLN A 207 29.85 -30.71 48.67
CA GLN A 207 30.34 -31.88 49.45
C GLN A 207 30.61 -31.81 50.99
N PRO A 208 30.49 -32.94 51.77
CA PRO A 208 31.31 -34.17 51.55
C PRO A 208 30.71 -35.57 51.94
N THR A 209 31.47 -36.66 51.64
CA THR A 209 31.52 -37.99 52.35
C THR A 209 30.29 -38.94 52.33
N THR A 210 30.34 -40.30 52.21
CA THR A 210 31.41 -41.31 51.96
C THR A 210 30.83 -42.66 51.47
N ALA A 211 31.69 -43.54 50.94
CA ALA A 211 31.63 -45.02 50.96
C ALA A 211 30.83 -45.83 49.89
N GLN A 212 31.53 -46.87 49.41
CA GLN A 212 31.29 -47.93 48.40
C GLN A 212 30.68 -49.21 49.05
N PRO A 213 30.54 -50.42 48.41
CA PRO A 213 30.84 -50.84 47.01
C PRO A 213 29.82 -51.82 46.31
N THR A 214 30.15 -52.21 45.07
CA THR A 214 29.89 -53.51 44.37
C THR A 214 28.47 -54.01 44.03
N HIS A 215 28.21 -54.23 42.73
CA HIS A 215 28.24 -55.58 42.12
C HIS A 215 28.50 -55.51 40.60
N LEU A 216 29.12 -56.54 40.01
CA LEU A 216 29.31 -56.70 38.56
C LEU A 216 28.26 -57.67 37.97
N ASP A 217 27.86 -57.44 36.72
CA ASP A 217 27.67 -58.45 35.67
C ASP A 217 27.14 -57.72 34.41
N GLY A 218 27.42 -58.11 33.18
CA GLY A 218 28.04 -59.34 32.69
C GLY A 218 27.43 -59.61 31.32
N PHE A 219 28.16 -59.32 30.23
CA PHE A 219 27.63 -59.50 28.88
C PHE A 219 27.33 -60.98 28.59
N LYS A 220 26.26 -61.22 27.85
CA LYS A 220 25.76 -62.56 27.50
C LYS A 220 26.27 -62.98 26.12
N THR A 221 26.48 -64.29 25.96
CA THR A 221 26.93 -65.06 24.76
C THR A 221 28.34 -64.80 24.28
#